data_AF-A0AA43D038-F1
#
_entry.id   AF-A0AA43D038-F1
#
_cell.length_a   1.000
_cell.length_b   1.000
_cell.length_c   1.000
_cell.angle_alpha   90.00
_cell.angle_beta   90.00
_cell.angle_gamma   90.00
#
_symmetry.space_group_name_H-M   'P 1'
#
loop_
_entity.id
_entity.type
_entity.pdbx_description
1 polymer ?
#
loop_
_entity_poly.entity_id
_entity_poly.type
_entity_poly.pdbx_seq_one_letter_code
_entity_poly.pdbx_strand_id
1 'polypeptide(L)'
;MCATPIKRRLVAILAADAVGYSKLMAKDEEGTMRILAAHRAMIDGIIELQEGRIVNTAGDSVIAEFDSPVQAVRCAVEIQDALRTRNDSLPEDQRLVFRIGVNLGDVMVKGDDLLGDGINVAARLESIADPGGICMSSSVYDQIAGKLDLSFVDVGNKTLKNIGRPVRVYRIDRDGRSGTKRVRGLPPAAKWLTGLGAVAGLAFGAWYFALAPLQEATKRADSAAAGREAKAAEAAKAAEQRLAAKAAEAERLRAEAAEQQRAKDNADLAKQIAAAEAARKRAEAQASAAVEAKRALEVERVAEGRARAEADLERLRAEAQEEKRKAAAELTAAIAARRAAETAAAAPVIPKPAMPPAISLREGLWVAEFLCPPHKIFPERTITTLISVANGVYLIEVGKPEQPGSLALRGALNVDGSVLFRGTGVSGRIGGARPYEAAFTARLIKQRYEGSGQLGDRDCDLVLKKR
;
A
#
# COMPACT_ATOMS: atom_id res chain seq x y z
N MET A 1 -7.09 24.89 5.34
CA MET A 1 -6.94 23.49 4.90
C MET A 1 -8.01 22.68 5.62
N CYS A 2 -9.03 22.19 4.92
CA CYS A 2 -10.01 21.28 5.52
C CYS A 2 -9.35 19.90 5.67
N ALA A 3 -9.20 19.43 6.90
CA ALA A 3 -8.74 18.06 7.15
C ALA A 3 -9.82 17.08 6.67
N THR A 4 -9.44 16.15 5.78
CA THR A 4 -10.32 15.08 5.33
C THR A 4 -10.85 14.31 6.53
N PRO A 5 -12.17 14.04 6.63
CA PRO A 5 -12.74 13.37 7.79
C PRO A 5 -12.15 11.96 7.95
N ILE A 6 -11.59 11.67 9.12
CA ILE A 6 -11.04 10.36 9.47
C ILE A 6 -12.23 9.39 9.65
N LYS A 7 -12.35 8.41 8.75
CA LYS A 7 -13.42 7.40 8.80
C LYS A 7 -12.98 6.23 9.67
N ARG A 8 -13.84 5.82 10.60
CA ARG A 8 -13.65 4.63 11.46
C ARG A 8 -14.51 3.47 11.01
N ARG A 9 -13.98 2.25 11.12
CA ARG A 9 -14.66 1.00 10.77
C ARG A 9 -14.24 -0.10 11.73
N LEU A 10 -15.18 -0.98 12.06
CA LEU A 10 -14.87 -2.26 12.69
C LEU A 10 -14.54 -3.27 11.58
N VAL A 11 -13.33 -3.82 11.60
CA VAL A 11 -12.88 -4.80 10.58
C VAL A 11 -12.14 -5.95 11.24
N ALA A 12 -12.17 -7.11 10.58
CA ALA A 12 -11.31 -8.24 10.93
C ALA A 12 -9.94 -8.05 10.27
N ILE A 13 -8.88 -8.21 11.03
CA ILE A 13 -7.50 -7.94 10.62
C ILE A 13 -6.71 -9.24 10.75
N LEU A 14 -6.07 -9.63 9.67
CA LEU A 14 -5.14 -10.75 9.60
C LEU A 14 -3.72 -10.19 9.48
N ALA A 15 -2.85 -10.61 10.39
CA ALA A 15 -1.41 -10.38 10.32
C ALA A 15 -0.72 -11.72 10.12
N ALA A 16 0.21 -11.81 9.16
CA ALA A 16 1.06 -12.97 8.96
C ALA A 16 2.51 -12.56 8.79
N ASP A 17 3.44 -13.36 9.30
CA ASP A 17 4.88 -13.10 9.21
C ASP A 17 5.68 -14.40 9.15
N ALA A 18 6.85 -14.36 8.52
CA ALA A 18 7.70 -15.53 8.31
C ALA A 18 8.61 -15.79 9.53
N VAL A 19 8.65 -17.04 9.99
CA VAL A 19 9.48 -17.44 11.13
C VAL A 19 10.93 -17.58 10.70
N GLY A 20 11.81 -16.81 11.33
CA GLY A 20 13.26 -16.97 11.14
C GLY A 20 13.77 -16.50 9.77
N TYR A 21 13.01 -15.66 9.06
CA TYR A 21 13.34 -15.13 7.74
C TYR A 21 14.78 -14.59 7.66
N SER A 22 15.23 -13.79 8.63
CA SER A 22 16.59 -13.23 8.62
C SER A 22 17.69 -14.28 8.62
N LYS A 23 17.46 -15.46 9.24
CA LYS A 23 18.45 -16.55 9.25
C LYS A 23 18.53 -17.26 7.90
N LEU A 24 17.40 -17.43 7.22
CA LEU A 24 17.33 -18.03 5.89
C LEU A 24 17.97 -17.10 4.85
N MET A 25 17.69 -15.79 4.93
CA MET A 25 18.36 -14.77 4.12
C MET A 25 19.88 -14.82 4.28
N ALA A 26 20.40 -14.91 5.50
CA ALA A 26 21.86 -14.99 5.72
C ALA A 26 22.52 -16.26 5.14
N LYS A 27 21.74 -17.33 4.88
CA LYS A 27 22.24 -18.60 4.35
C LYS A 27 22.16 -18.65 2.83
N ASP A 28 21.04 -18.23 2.25
CA ASP A 28 20.78 -18.21 0.81
C ASP A 28 19.77 -17.11 0.49
N GLU A 29 20.26 -15.92 0.15
CA GLU A 29 19.43 -14.76 -0.15
C GLU A 29 18.54 -14.99 -1.38
N GLU A 30 19.12 -15.49 -2.47
CA GLU A 30 18.41 -15.66 -3.74
C GLU A 30 17.37 -16.80 -3.70
N GLY A 31 17.69 -17.91 -3.03
CA GLY A 31 16.74 -19.00 -2.80
C GLY A 31 15.59 -18.56 -1.89
N THR A 32 15.90 -17.92 -0.77
CA THR A 32 14.90 -17.45 0.19
C THR A 32 13.95 -16.43 -0.44
N MET A 33 14.47 -15.47 -1.21
CA MET A 33 13.64 -14.48 -1.91
C MET A 33 12.72 -15.11 -2.96
N ARG A 34 13.17 -16.14 -3.69
CA ARG A 34 12.32 -16.86 -4.66
C ARG A 34 11.19 -17.63 -3.97
N ILE A 35 11.50 -18.34 -2.89
CA ILE A 35 10.48 -19.07 -2.12
C ILE A 35 9.49 -18.10 -1.48
N LEU A 36 9.99 -17.01 -0.87
CA LEU A 36 9.15 -15.98 -0.28
C LEU A 36 8.22 -15.36 -1.33
N ALA A 37 8.73 -15.00 -2.51
CA ALA A 37 7.91 -14.43 -3.59
C ALA A 37 6.81 -15.41 -4.06
N ALA A 38 7.15 -16.70 -4.19
CA ALA A 38 6.19 -17.73 -4.56
C ALA A 38 5.09 -17.90 -3.49
N HIS A 39 5.48 -17.96 -2.21
CA HIS A 39 4.55 -18.06 -1.08
C HIS A 39 3.69 -16.81 -0.99
N ARG A 40 4.27 -15.62 -1.18
CA ARG A 40 3.56 -14.34 -1.17
C ARG A 40 2.48 -14.26 -2.24
N ALA A 41 2.82 -14.59 -3.48
CA ALA A 41 1.87 -14.59 -4.59
C ALA A 41 0.67 -15.53 -4.33
N MET A 42 0.90 -16.64 -3.62
CA MET A 42 -0.17 -17.55 -3.20
C MET A 42 -1.00 -17.00 -2.05
N ILE A 43 -0.35 -16.42 -1.03
CA ILE A 43 -1.05 -15.78 0.09
C ILE A 43 -1.94 -14.65 -0.43
N ASP A 44 -1.43 -13.82 -1.34
CA ASP A 44 -2.17 -12.70 -1.93
C ASP A 44 -3.40 -13.19 -2.68
N GLY A 45 -3.25 -14.25 -3.50
CA GLY A 45 -4.38 -14.86 -4.21
C GLY A 45 -5.45 -15.47 -3.29
N ILE A 46 -5.06 -16.08 -2.15
CA ILE A 46 -6.02 -16.60 -1.17
C ILE A 46 -6.76 -15.45 -0.46
N ILE A 47 -6.05 -14.37 -0.11
CA ILE A 47 -6.66 -13.19 0.52
C ILE A 47 -7.70 -12.59 -0.41
N GLU A 48 -7.36 -12.40 -1.69
CA GLU A 48 -8.29 -11.88 -2.70
C GLU A 48 -9.50 -12.82 -2.91
N LEU A 49 -9.26 -14.13 -2.97
CA LEU A 49 -10.33 -15.13 -3.11
C LEU A 49 -11.33 -15.10 -1.95
N GLN A 50 -10.86 -14.79 -0.74
CA GLN A 50 -11.67 -14.66 0.47
C GLN A 50 -12.21 -13.23 0.68
N GLU A 51 -12.21 -12.41 -0.38
CA GLU A 51 -12.69 -11.01 -0.39
C GLU A 51 -11.96 -10.10 0.61
N GLY A 52 -10.73 -10.46 0.96
CA GLY A 52 -9.86 -9.63 1.79
C GLY A 52 -9.14 -8.56 0.97
N ARG A 53 -8.79 -7.46 1.63
CA ARG A 53 -7.97 -6.38 1.06
C ARG A 53 -6.63 -6.33 1.76
N ILE A 54 -5.55 -6.38 0.99
CA ILE A 54 -4.19 -6.22 1.51
C ILE A 54 -3.95 -4.73 1.78
N VAL A 55 -3.58 -4.41 3.02
CA VAL A 55 -3.43 -3.03 3.48
C VAL A 55 -1.97 -2.63 3.54
N ASN A 56 -1.11 -3.52 4.01
CA ASN A 56 0.33 -3.27 4.11
C ASN A 56 1.12 -4.56 3.90
N THR A 57 2.23 -4.44 3.18
CA THR A 57 3.15 -5.52 2.83
C THR A 57 4.58 -5.03 3.06
N ALA A 58 4.97 -4.86 4.33
CA ALA A 58 6.33 -4.47 4.66
C ALA A 58 7.19 -5.74 4.83
N GLY A 59 8.09 -5.98 3.86
CA GLY A 59 9.03 -7.11 3.91
C GLY A 59 8.34 -8.46 3.73
N ASP A 60 8.58 -9.37 4.67
CA ASP A 60 7.99 -10.71 4.78
C ASP A 60 6.63 -10.73 5.50
N SER A 61 6.23 -9.59 6.09
CA SER A 61 4.97 -9.46 6.79
C SER A 61 3.80 -9.07 5.87
N VAL A 62 2.62 -9.53 6.27
CA VAL A 62 1.35 -9.39 5.54
C VAL A 62 0.30 -8.85 6.49
N ILE A 63 -0.35 -7.75 6.13
CA ILE A 63 -1.53 -7.26 6.83
C ILE A 63 -2.68 -7.15 5.85
N ALA A 64 -3.77 -7.84 6.15
CA ALA A 64 -5.01 -7.83 5.37
C ALA A 64 -6.22 -7.52 6.24
N GLU A 65 -7.18 -6.82 5.66
CA GLU A 65 -8.49 -6.54 6.27
C GLU A 65 -9.59 -7.36 5.60
N PHE A 66 -10.59 -7.74 6.39
CA PHE A 66 -11.78 -8.45 5.96
C PHE A 66 -13.01 -7.81 6.62
N ASP A 67 -14.10 -7.72 5.87
CA ASP A 67 -15.38 -7.26 6.42
C ASP A 67 -16.05 -8.34 7.29
N SER A 68 -15.62 -9.60 7.19
CA SER A 68 -16.13 -10.71 7.98
C SER A 68 -15.02 -11.43 8.78
N PRO A 69 -15.17 -11.61 10.11
CA PRO A 69 -14.24 -12.42 10.89
C PRO A 69 -14.24 -13.89 10.48
N VAL A 70 -15.34 -14.39 9.90
CA VAL A 70 -15.43 -15.76 9.40
C VAL A 70 -14.53 -15.93 8.16
N GLN A 71 -14.55 -14.97 7.24
CA GLN A 71 -13.69 -14.97 6.05
C GLN A 71 -12.21 -14.87 6.44
N ALA A 72 -11.87 -13.96 7.37
CA ALA A 72 -10.50 -13.82 7.85
C ALA A 72 -9.93 -15.14 8.41
N VAL A 73 -10.72 -15.88 9.20
CA VAL A 73 -10.27 -17.15 9.77
C VAL A 73 -10.21 -18.27 8.74
N ARG A 74 -11.14 -18.34 7.79
CA ARG A 74 -11.06 -19.28 6.65
C ARG A 74 -9.80 -19.02 5.83
N CYS A 75 -9.55 -17.76 5.48
CA CYS A 75 -8.33 -17.33 4.80
C CYS A 75 -7.07 -17.76 5.55
N ALA A 76 -7.02 -17.54 6.88
CA ALA A 76 -5.87 -17.95 7.70
C ALA A 76 -5.62 -19.47 7.66
N VAL A 77 -6.68 -20.28 7.72
CA VAL A 77 -6.59 -21.74 7.63
C VAL A 77 -6.10 -22.18 6.25
N GLU A 78 -6.70 -21.65 5.18
CA GLU A 78 -6.33 -21.96 3.80
C GLU A 78 -4.87 -21.57 3.50
N ILE A 79 -4.42 -20.40 3.95
CA ILE A 79 -3.01 -19.98 3.83
C ILE A 79 -2.10 -21.02 4.51
N GLN A 80 -2.40 -21.41 5.75
CA GLN A 80 -1.54 -22.36 6.46
C GLN A 80 -1.57 -23.77 5.84
N ASP A 81 -2.68 -24.20 5.24
CA ASP A 81 -2.72 -25.45 4.47
C ASP A 81 -1.88 -25.38 3.20
N ALA A 82 -2.05 -24.32 2.41
CA ALA A 82 -1.28 -24.14 1.18
C ALA A 82 0.23 -24.01 1.45
N LEU A 83 0.61 -23.30 2.51
CA LEU A 83 2.00 -23.19 2.95
C LEU A 83 2.56 -24.54 3.39
N ARG A 84 1.79 -25.35 4.13
CA ARG A 84 2.20 -26.70 4.54
C ARG A 84 2.49 -27.57 3.31
N THR A 85 1.55 -27.65 2.38
CA THR A 85 1.71 -28.45 1.15
C THR A 85 2.93 -28.03 0.33
N ARG A 86 3.20 -26.71 0.21
CA ARG A 86 4.40 -26.24 -0.50
C ARG A 86 5.68 -26.52 0.25
N ASN A 87 5.70 -26.35 1.57
CA ASN A 87 6.86 -26.63 2.40
C ASN A 87 7.20 -28.12 2.46
N ASP A 88 6.22 -29.01 2.29
CA ASP A 88 6.47 -30.46 2.20
C ASP A 88 7.35 -30.84 1.01
N SER A 89 7.33 -30.05 -0.05
CA SER A 89 8.18 -30.22 -1.25
C SER A 89 9.58 -29.61 -1.10
N LEU A 90 9.86 -28.93 0.01
CA LEU A 90 11.13 -28.25 0.27
C LEU A 90 11.94 -28.96 1.37
N PRO A 91 13.29 -28.94 1.27
CA PRO A 91 14.17 -29.32 2.36
C PRO A 91 13.86 -28.54 3.64
N GLU A 92 13.98 -29.18 4.80
CA GLU A 92 13.59 -28.60 6.10
C GLU A 92 14.28 -27.25 6.37
N ASP A 93 15.53 -27.12 5.94
CA ASP A 93 16.37 -25.94 6.10
C ASP A 93 16.07 -24.80 5.11
N GLN A 94 15.07 -24.98 4.24
CA GLN A 94 14.56 -24.00 3.28
C GLN A 94 13.06 -23.70 3.45
N ARG A 95 12.39 -24.36 4.41
CA ARG A 95 10.95 -24.17 4.64
C ARG A 95 10.67 -22.79 5.24
N LEU A 96 9.84 -22.02 4.55
CA LEU A 96 9.32 -20.75 5.06
C LEU A 96 7.99 -20.99 5.77
N VAL A 97 8.04 -21.06 7.09
CA VAL A 97 6.87 -21.25 7.96
C VAL A 97 6.34 -19.88 8.38
N PHE A 98 5.03 -19.66 8.25
CA PHE A 98 4.40 -18.42 8.69
C PHE A 98 3.65 -18.61 10.01
N ARG A 99 3.60 -17.55 10.80
CA ARG A 99 2.65 -17.40 11.91
C ARG A 99 1.51 -16.50 11.46
N ILE A 100 0.31 -16.71 12.01
CA ILE A 100 -0.85 -15.88 11.70
C ILE A 100 -1.57 -15.45 12.98
N GLY A 101 -1.91 -14.17 13.05
CA GLY A 101 -2.72 -13.54 14.08
C GLY A 101 -3.99 -12.92 13.49
N VAL A 102 -5.14 -13.17 14.11
CA VAL A 102 -6.43 -12.61 13.67
C VAL A 102 -7.10 -11.81 14.80
N ASN A 103 -7.47 -10.57 14.53
CA ASN A 103 -8.17 -9.72 15.49
C ASN A 103 -9.39 -9.05 14.87
N LEU A 104 -10.38 -8.70 15.70
CA LEU A 104 -11.52 -7.84 15.31
C LEU A 104 -11.38 -6.54 16.09
N GLY A 105 -11.28 -5.41 15.40
CA GLY A 105 -11.00 -4.12 16.06
C GLY A 105 -11.42 -2.91 15.25
N ASP A 106 -11.64 -1.79 15.96
CA ASP A 106 -11.89 -0.48 15.34
C ASP A 106 -10.58 0.07 14.76
N VAL A 107 -10.63 0.47 13.49
CA VAL A 107 -9.52 1.03 12.74
C VAL A 107 -9.91 2.36 12.11
N MET A 108 -8.91 3.23 11.95
CA MET A 108 -9.03 4.49 11.22
C MET A 108 -8.49 4.30 9.81
N VAL A 109 -9.31 4.60 8.81
CA VAL A 109 -8.92 4.55 7.40
C VAL A 109 -8.28 5.87 7.02
N LYS A 110 -7.04 5.82 6.50
CA LYS A 110 -6.32 6.99 5.99
C LYS A 110 -5.84 6.72 4.56
N GLY A 111 -6.65 7.12 3.59
CA GLY A 111 -6.43 6.77 2.19
C GLY A 111 -6.57 5.27 2.02
N ASP A 112 -5.52 4.61 1.55
CA ASP A 112 -5.47 3.16 1.38
C ASP A 112 -4.93 2.40 2.61
N ASP A 113 -4.39 3.09 3.61
CA ASP A 113 -3.78 2.49 4.79
C ASP A 113 -4.76 2.43 5.98
N LEU A 114 -4.54 1.47 6.87
CA LEU A 114 -5.26 1.36 8.13
C LEU A 114 -4.35 1.70 9.30
N LEU A 115 -4.89 2.44 10.27
CA LEU A 115 -4.19 2.80 11.49
C LEU A 115 -5.05 2.46 12.69
N GLY A 116 -4.43 1.97 13.76
CA GLY A 116 -5.10 1.81 15.05
C GLY A 116 -4.63 0.60 15.85
N ASP A 117 -5.13 0.54 17.08
CA ASP A 117 -4.77 -0.51 18.02
C ASP A 117 -5.20 -1.91 17.55
N GLY A 118 -6.26 -2.00 16.74
CA GLY A 118 -6.71 -3.27 16.16
C GLY A 118 -5.62 -4.00 15.37
N ILE A 119 -4.80 -3.25 14.62
CA ILE A 119 -3.69 -3.77 13.81
C ILE A 119 -2.54 -4.21 14.71
N ASN A 120 -2.21 -3.39 15.70
CA ASN A 120 -1.18 -3.71 16.69
C ASN A 120 -1.53 -5.00 17.44
N VAL A 121 -2.79 -5.19 17.84
CA VAL A 121 -3.24 -6.44 18.48
C VAL A 121 -3.08 -7.63 17.52
N ALA A 122 -3.50 -7.53 16.26
CA ALA A 122 -3.34 -8.61 15.28
C ALA A 122 -1.88 -9.03 15.10
N ALA A 123 -0.97 -8.05 14.90
CA ALA A 123 0.47 -8.32 14.79
C ALA A 123 1.05 -8.95 16.07
N ARG A 124 0.54 -8.58 17.25
CA ARG A 124 0.99 -9.20 18.51
C ARG A 124 0.46 -10.61 18.67
N LEU A 125 -0.75 -10.90 18.20
CA LEU A 125 -1.30 -12.26 18.16
C LEU A 125 -0.50 -13.16 17.22
N GLU A 126 -0.07 -12.65 16.06
CA GLU A 126 0.85 -13.35 15.16
C GLU A 126 2.14 -13.70 15.89
N SER A 127 2.76 -12.73 16.57
CA SER A 127 4.07 -12.94 17.19
C SER A 127 4.11 -13.98 18.31
N ILE A 128 2.95 -14.28 18.92
CA ILE A 128 2.82 -15.29 19.98
C ILE A 128 2.29 -16.64 19.46
N ALA A 129 1.94 -16.73 18.17
CA ALA A 129 1.50 -17.97 17.58
C ALA A 129 2.68 -18.95 17.46
N ASP A 130 2.39 -20.23 17.57
CA ASP A 130 3.38 -21.26 17.24
C ASP A 130 3.70 -21.20 15.74
N PRO A 131 4.91 -21.58 15.29
CA PRO A 131 5.23 -21.68 13.85
C PRO A 131 4.20 -22.56 13.11
N GLY A 132 3.57 -22.04 12.06
CA GLY A 132 2.48 -22.73 11.34
C GLY A 132 1.12 -22.68 12.05
N GLY A 133 1.07 -21.98 13.18
CA GLY A 133 -0.11 -21.79 14.01
C GLY A 133 -0.91 -20.55 13.64
N ILE A 134 -2.14 -20.52 14.16
CA ILE A 134 -3.08 -19.40 14.01
C ILE A 134 -3.58 -19.04 15.40
N CYS A 135 -3.33 -17.81 15.83
CA CYS A 135 -3.86 -17.24 17.06
C CYS A 135 -4.90 -16.17 16.75
N MET A 136 -5.92 -16.06 17.60
CA MET A 136 -6.98 -15.07 17.45
C MET A 136 -7.43 -14.49 18.79
N SER A 137 -7.97 -13.28 18.77
CA SER A 137 -8.57 -12.68 19.96
C SER A 137 -9.95 -13.28 20.26
N SER A 138 -10.41 -13.13 21.51
CA SER A 138 -11.76 -13.54 21.90
C SER A 138 -12.86 -12.91 21.06
N SER A 139 -12.70 -11.65 20.65
CA SER A 139 -13.68 -10.97 19.79
C SER A 139 -13.84 -11.62 18.42
N VAL A 140 -12.82 -12.31 17.91
CA VAL A 140 -12.94 -13.11 16.69
C VAL A 140 -13.60 -14.45 17.01
N TYR A 141 -13.11 -15.13 18.06
CA TYR A 141 -13.65 -16.42 18.51
C TYR A 141 -15.17 -16.36 18.75
N ASP A 142 -15.63 -15.34 19.47
CA ASP A 142 -17.05 -15.16 19.80
C ASP A 142 -17.94 -15.00 18.55
N GLN A 143 -17.38 -14.48 17.45
CA GLN A 143 -18.10 -14.29 16.19
C GLN A 143 -18.11 -15.53 15.29
N ILE A 144 -17.18 -16.46 15.47
CA ILE A 144 -17.02 -17.65 14.61
C ILE A 144 -17.40 -18.95 15.31
N ALA A 145 -17.49 -18.97 16.64
CA ALA A 145 -17.83 -20.15 17.40
C ALA A 145 -19.17 -20.73 16.91
N GLY A 146 -19.16 -21.99 16.49
CA GLY A 146 -20.32 -22.69 15.92
C GLY A 146 -20.61 -22.40 14.44
N LYS A 147 -19.82 -21.55 13.76
CA LYS A 147 -19.95 -21.27 12.31
C LYS A 147 -18.90 -21.98 11.45
N LEU A 148 -17.80 -22.42 12.05
CA LEU A 148 -16.71 -23.15 11.41
C LEU A 148 -16.50 -24.49 12.12
N ASP A 149 -16.27 -25.55 11.35
CA ASP A 149 -15.93 -26.88 11.87
C ASP A 149 -14.42 -26.95 12.18
N LEU A 150 -14.01 -26.17 13.17
CA LEU A 150 -12.62 -26.04 13.61
C LEU A 150 -12.55 -26.25 15.12
N SER A 151 -11.46 -26.87 15.57
CA SER A 151 -11.17 -27.03 16.99
C SER A 151 -10.37 -25.84 17.51
N PHE A 152 -10.73 -25.31 18.67
CA PHE A 152 -10.10 -24.15 19.28
C PHE A 152 -9.57 -24.50 20.68
N VAL A 153 -8.38 -23.98 21.01
CA VAL A 153 -7.75 -24.08 22.33
C VAL A 153 -7.70 -22.70 22.94
N ASP A 154 -8.24 -22.57 24.16
CA ASP A 154 -8.10 -21.34 24.94
C ASP A 154 -6.68 -21.26 25.52
N VAL A 155 -5.94 -20.23 25.11
CA VAL A 155 -4.57 -19.95 25.57
C VAL A 155 -4.59 -19.02 26.80
N GLY A 156 -5.76 -18.49 27.15
CA GLY A 156 -5.99 -17.60 28.27
C GLY A 156 -5.66 -16.14 27.96
N ASN A 157 -5.61 -15.32 29.02
CA ASN A 157 -5.30 -13.89 28.91
C ASN A 157 -3.80 -13.67 28.70
N LYS A 158 -3.45 -12.89 27.67
CA LYS A 158 -2.08 -12.46 27.37
C LYS A 158 -1.98 -10.94 27.44
N THR A 159 -0.99 -10.46 28.18
CA THR A 159 -0.61 -9.04 28.17
C THR A 159 0.30 -8.81 26.98
N LEU A 160 -0.16 -8.00 26.03
CA LEU A 160 0.56 -7.71 24.80
C LEU A 160 1.27 -6.34 24.94
N LYS A 161 2.46 -6.20 24.33
CA LYS A 161 3.25 -4.97 24.42
C LYS A 161 2.43 -3.77 23.92
N ASN A 162 2.42 -2.69 24.70
CA ASN A 162 1.69 -1.44 24.41
C ASN A 162 0.16 -1.58 24.31
N ILE A 163 -0.42 -2.64 24.87
CA ILE A 163 -1.87 -2.83 24.95
C ILE A 163 -2.28 -2.86 26.42
N GLY A 164 -3.01 -1.83 26.86
CA GLY A 164 -3.30 -1.60 28.28
C GLY A 164 -4.20 -2.65 28.94
N ARG A 165 -4.94 -3.44 28.15
CA ARG A 165 -5.80 -4.52 28.65
C ARG A 165 -5.29 -5.89 28.19
N PRO A 166 -5.27 -6.93 29.06
CA PRO A 166 -5.02 -8.29 28.62
C PRO A 166 -6.02 -8.71 27.54
N VAL A 167 -5.53 -9.39 26.51
CA VAL A 167 -6.35 -9.95 25.43
C VAL A 167 -6.46 -11.46 25.66
N ARG A 168 -7.68 -12.01 25.71
CA ARG A 168 -7.86 -13.46 25.73
C ARG A 168 -7.60 -14.03 24.35
N VAL A 169 -6.76 -15.04 24.28
CA VAL A 169 -6.24 -15.60 23.03
C VAL A 169 -6.74 -17.02 22.85
N TYR A 170 -7.18 -17.34 21.64
CA TYR A 170 -7.52 -18.69 21.21
C TYR A 170 -6.57 -19.12 20.08
N ARG A 171 -6.22 -20.40 20.05
CA ARG A 171 -5.42 -21.01 18.98
C ARG A 171 -6.26 -22.05 18.26
N ILE A 172 -6.09 -22.17 16.95
CA ILE A 172 -6.72 -23.26 16.18
C ILE A 172 -5.91 -24.55 16.42
N ASP A 173 -6.58 -25.61 16.87
CA ASP A 173 -5.97 -26.94 16.99
C ASP A 173 -6.01 -27.64 15.64
N ARG A 174 -4.84 -27.90 15.05
CA ARG A 174 -4.71 -28.48 13.71
C ARG A 174 -4.16 -29.91 13.73
N ASP A 175 -3.66 -30.37 14.87
CA ASP A 175 -3.00 -31.68 15.00
C ASP A 175 -3.90 -32.80 15.51
N GLY A 176 -5.19 -32.53 15.73
CA GLY A 176 -6.19 -33.56 16.05
C GLY A 176 -5.80 -34.48 17.22
N ARG A 177 -4.97 -33.99 18.15
CA ARG A 177 -4.56 -34.72 19.37
C ARG A 177 -5.06 -33.99 20.60
N SER A 178 -6.36 -33.79 20.66
CA SER A 178 -7.06 -33.65 21.94
C SER A 178 -8.39 -34.36 21.84
N GLY A 179 -8.40 -35.59 22.36
CA GLY A 179 -9.64 -36.29 22.65
C GLY A 179 -10.45 -35.46 23.63
N THR A 180 -11.44 -34.74 23.12
CA THR A 180 -12.54 -34.27 23.93
C THR A 180 -13.29 -35.52 24.39
N LYS A 181 -12.95 -36.01 25.59
CA LYS A 181 -13.79 -36.97 26.31
C LYS A 181 -15.19 -36.38 26.35
N ARG A 182 -16.11 -36.94 25.56
CA ARG A 182 -17.55 -36.83 25.84
C ARG A 182 -17.74 -37.37 27.25
N VAL A 183 -17.91 -36.47 28.21
CA VAL A 183 -18.43 -36.85 29.52
C VAL A 183 -19.90 -37.22 29.32
N ARG A 184 -20.15 -38.50 29.05
CA ARG A 184 -21.46 -39.10 29.22
C ARG A 184 -21.73 -39.14 30.72
N GLY A 185 -22.63 -38.27 31.20
CA GLY A 185 -23.19 -38.39 32.53
C GLY A 185 -23.96 -39.70 32.67
N LEU A 186 -23.62 -40.51 33.67
CA LEU A 186 -24.41 -41.65 34.12
C LEU A 186 -25.05 -41.26 35.48
N PRO A 187 -26.36 -41.47 35.69
CA PRO A 187 -27.03 -41.06 36.92
C PRO A 187 -26.70 -42.01 38.10
N PRO A 188 -26.74 -41.54 39.36
CA PRO A 188 -26.47 -42.37 40.53
C PRO A 188 -27.79 -42.97 41.06
N ALA A 189 -27.92 -44.28 41.05
CA ALA A 189 -28.94 -44.97 41.84
C ALA A 189 -28.51 -46.40 42.20
N ALA A 190 -28.89 -46.80 43.42
CA ALA A 190 -28.89 -48.16 43.96
C ALA A 190 -27.58 -48.72 44.53
N LYS A 191 -27.17 -48.15 45.68
CA LYS A 191 -26.64 -48.95 46.79
C LYS A 191 -27.76 -49.12 47.82
N TRP A 192 -28.49 -50.25 47.83
CA TRP A 192 -29.17 -50.77 49.03
C TRP A 192 -29.38 -52.28 48.90
N LEU A 193 -29.22 -52.97 50.04
CA LEU A 193 -29.58 -54.36 50.37
C LEU A 193 -28.47 -55.43 50.40
N THR A 194 -27.79 -55.47 51.55
CA THR A 194 -27.29 -56.67 52.21
C THR A 194 -28.10 -56.93 53.50
N GLY A 195 -28.35 -58.20 53.81
CA GLY A 195 -28.94 -58.70 55.07
C GLY A 195 -30.41 -59.12 54.87
N LEU A 196 -30.91 -60.28 55.30
CA LEU A 196 -30.54 -61.29 56.30
C LEU A 196 -31.19 -62.61 55.81
N GLY A 197 -30.71 -63.83 56.08
CA GLY A 197 -30.37 -64.38 57.38
C GLY A 197 -31.35 -65.51 57.73
N ALA A 198 -30.93 -66.74 57.42
CA ALA A 198 -31.22 -68.02 58.08
C ALA A 198 -32.44 -68.15 59.03
N VAL A 199 -33.46 -68.93 58.64
CA VAL A 199 -34.15 -69.92 59.50
C VAL A 199 -34.82 -70.98 58.59
N ALA A 200 -34.25 -72.18 58.44
CA ALA A 200 -34.97 -73.42 58.06
C ALA A 200 -34.06 -74.68 58.09
N GLY A 201 -33.15 -74.78 59.04
CA GLY A 201 -32.21 -75.91 59.17
C GLY A 201 -32.79 -77.17 59.82
N LEU A 202 -34.09 -77.24 60.12
CA LEU A 202 -34.68 -78.32 60.93
C LEU A 202 -35.85 -79.07 60.29
N ALA A 203 -36.11 -78.87 58.99
CA ALA A 203 -37.09 -79.67 58.23
C ALA A 203 -36.45 -80.59 57.16
N PHE A 204 -35.14 -80.46 56.91
CA PHE A 204 -34.46 -81.14 55.80
C PHE A 204 -34.02 -82.58 56.12
N GLY A 205 -33.83 -82.93 57.41
CA GLY A 205 -33.36 -84.27 57.80
C GLY A 205 -34.40 -85.39 57.67
N ALA A 206 -35.68 -85.07 57.82
CA ALA A 206 -36.76 -86.06 57.76
C ALA A 206 -37.30 -86.30 56.34
N TRP A 207 -37.11 -85.36 55.42
CA TRP A 207 -37.49 -85.51 54.01
C TRP A 207 -36.46 -86.35 53.22
N TYR A 208 -35.17 -86.26 53.58
CA TYR A 208 -34.08 -86.86 52.81
C TYR A 208 -34.01 -88.39 52.89
N PHE A 209 -34.48 -89.01 53.97
CA PHE A 209 -34.39 -90.47 54.19
C PHE A 209 -35.59 -91.27 53.66
N ALA A 210 -36.66 -90.62 53.19
CA ALA A 210 -37.88 -91.29 52.70
C ALA A 210 -38.01 -91.32 51.15
N LEU A 211 -37.04 -90.75 50.41
CA LEU A 211 -37.03 -90.73 48.94
C LEU A 211 -35.90 -91.57 48.30
N ALA A 212 -35.35 -92.52 49.04
CA ALA A 212 -34.23 -93.34 48.61
C ALA A 212 -34.48 -94.33 47.45
N PRO A 213 -35.72 -94.69 47.03
CA PRO A 213 -35.90 -95.51 45.82
C PRO A 213 -36.23 -94.72 44.55
N LEU A 214 -36.21 -93.37 44.55
CA LEU A 214 -36.52 -92.55 43.35
C LEU A 214 -35.28 -91.91 42.68
N GLN A 215 -34.08 -92.08 43.22
CA GLN A 215 -32.85 -91.43 42.72
C GLN A 215 -32.22 -92.12 41.48
N GLU A 216 -32.64 -93.34 41.13
CA GLU A 216 -32.10 -94.04 39.95
C GLU A 216 -32.83 -93.66 38.65
N ALA A 217 -34.07 -93.15 38.73
CA ALA A 217 -34.87 -92.76 37.57
C ALA A 217 -34.52 -91.33 37.08
N THR A 218 -34.19 -90.41 37.99
CA THR A 218 -33.82 -89.02 37.63
C THR A 218 -32.45 -88.94 36.99
N LYS A 219 -31.45 -89.72 37.45
CA LYS A 219 -30.10 -89.73 36.85
C LYS A 219 -30.08 -90.08 35.35
N ARG A 220 -30.97 -90.96 34.88
CA ARG A 220 -31.09 -91.31 33.44
C ARG A 220 -31.82 -90.23 32.62
N ALA A 221 -32.76 -89.51 33.22
CA ALA A 221 -33.42 -88.37 32.58
C ALA A 221 -32.51 -87.12 32.54
N ASP A 222 -31.77 -86.86 33.61
CA ASP A 222 -30.86 -85.71 33.76
C ASP A 222 -29.63 -85.83 32.84
N SER A 223 -29.08 -87.04 32.67
CA SER A 223 -27.98 -87.30 31.71
C SER A 223 -28.42 -87.19 30.25
N ALA A 224 -29.66 -87.57 29.93
CA ALA A 224 -30.23 -87.39 28.59
C ALA A 224 -30.60 -85.93 28.30
N ALA A 225 -31.03 -85.16 29.31
CA ALA A 225 -31.30 -83.72 29.20
C ALA A 225 -29.99 -82.91 29.08
N ALA A 226 -28.98 -83.20 29.90
CA ALA A 226 -27.65 -82.57 29.83
C ALA A 226 -26.95 -82.82 28.48
N GLY A 227 -27.12 -84.01 27.89
CA GLY A 227 -26.58 -84.31 26.55
C GLY A 227 -27.27 -83.54 25.41
N ARG A 228 -28.57 -83.21 25.56
CA ARG A 228 -29.30 -82.37 24.58
C ARG A 228 -28.96 -80.90 24.74
N GLU A 229 -28.81 -80.41 25.97
CA GLU A 229 -28.39 -79.04 26.25
C GLU A 229 -26.95 -78.78 25.80
N ALA A 230 -26.02 -79.73 25.98
CA ALA A 230 -24.66 -79.63 25.48
C ALA A 230 -24.60 -79.56 23.94
N LYS A 231 -25.38 -80.41 23.24
CA LYS A 231 -25.48 -80.36 21.77
C LYS A 231 -26.15 -79.08 21.25
N ALA A 232 -27.15 -78.57 21.96
CA ALA A 232 -27.79 -77.30 21.62
C ALA A 232 -26.85 -76.11 21.81
N ALA A 233 -26.05 -76.11 22.88
CA ALA A 233 -25.03 -75.09 23.14
C ALA A 233 -23.89 -75.11 22.10
N GLU A 234 -23.46 -76.30 21.67
CA GLU A 234 -22.47 -76.45 20.61
C GLU A 234 -23.00 -75.99 19.24
N ALA A 235 -24.26 -76.33 18.92
CA ALA A 235 -24.92 -75.85 17.71
C ALA A 235 -25.12 -74.32 17.72
N ALA A 236 -25.43 -73.72 18.87
CA ALA A 236 -25.55 -72.27 19.02
C ALA A 236 -24.20 -71.56 18.81
N LYS A 237 -23.11 -72.07 19.38
CA LYS A 237 -21.75 -71.55 19.13
C LYS A 237 -21.35 -71.65 17.65
N ALA A 238 -21.67 -72.76 16.99
CA ALA A 238 -21.39 -72.93 15.57
C ALA A 238 -22.22 -71.96 14.69
N ALA A 239 -23.46 -71.65 15.08
CA ALA A 239 -24.29 -70.65 14.40
C ALA A 239 -23.75 -69.23 14.59
N GLU A 240 -23.29 -68.89 15.80
CA GLU A 240 -22.67 -67.59 16.11
C GLU A 240 -21.37 -67.38 15.32
N GLN A 241 -20.51 -68.41 15.25
CA GLN A 241 -19.29 -68.38 14.43
C GLN A 241 -19.58 -68.18 12.93
N ARG A 242 -20.63 -68.82 12.40
CA ARG A 242 -21.06 -68.63 11.00
C ARG A 242 -21.59 -67.23 10.73
N LEU A 243 -22.31 -66.64 11.68
CA LEU A 243 -22.80 -65.26 11.58
C LEU A 243 -21.64 -64.27 11.62
N ALA A 244 -20.66 -64.49 12.51
CA ALA A 244 -19.44 -63.69 12.58
C ALA A 244 -18.60 -63.78 11.30
N ALA A 245 -18.46 -64.98 10.71
CA ALA A 245 -17.76 -65.16 9.44
C ALA A 245 -18.44 -64.40 8.27
N LYS A 246 -19.77 -64.46 8.18
CA LYS A 246 -20.54 -63.70 7.18
C LYS A 246 -20.44 -62.18 7.39
N ALA A 247 -20.41 -61.72 8.64
CA ALA A 247 -20.22 -60.31 8.95
C ALA A 247 -18.83 -59.82 8.51
N ALA A 248 -17.78 -60.60 8.77
CA ALA A 248 -16.42 -60.28 8.34
C ALA A 248 -16.28 -60.27 6.80
N GLU A 249 -16.92 -61.20 6.10
CA GLU A 249 -16.95 -61.21 4.63
C GLU A 249 -17.67 -59.97 4.06
N ALA A 250 -18.82 -59.59 4.63
CA ALA A 250 -19.54 -58.39 4.23
C ALA A 250 -18.74 -57.10 4.48
N GLU A 251 -17.94 -57.04 5.55
CA GLU A 251 -17.05 -55.91 5.84
C GLU A 251 -15.90 -55.81 4.82
N ARG A 252 -15.31 -56.94 4.42
CA ARG A 252 -14.29 -57.00 3.36
C ARG A 252 -14.83 -56.50 2.03
N LEU A 253 -15.99 -56.98 1.60
CA LEU A 253 -16.61 -56.54 0.34
C LEU A 253 -16.95 -55.04 0.35
N ARG A 254 -17.35 -54.48 1.50
CA ARG A 254 -17.56 -53.04 1.65
C ARG A 254 -16.26 -52.25 1.57
N ALA A 255 -15.17 -52.77 2.15
CA ALA A 255 -13.85 -52.14 2.06
C ALA A 255 -13.33 -52.13 0.62
N GLU A 256 -13.45 -53.24 -0.11
CA GLU A 256 -13.08 -53.34 -1.53
C GLU A 256 -13.91 -52.39 -2.41
N ALA A 257 -15.23 -52.31 -2.18
CA ALA A 257 -16.09 -51.38 -2.89
C ALA A 257 -15.72 -49.91 -2.62
N ALA A 258 -15.36 -49.58 -1.38
CA ALA A 258 -14.90 -48.23 -1.01
C ALA A 258 -13.55 -47.89 -1.66
N GLU A 259 -12.63 -48.85 -1.76
CA GLU A 259 -11.35 -48.67 -2.45
C GLU A 259 -11.55 -48.45 -3.96
N GLN A 260 -12.41 -49.23 -4.60
CA GLN A 260 -12.77 -49.04 -6.01
C GLN A 260 -13.42 -47.67 -6.27
N GLN A 261 -14.26 -47.20 -5.36
CA GLN A 261 -14.87 -45.88 -5.48
C GLN A 261 -13.82 -44.77 -5.36
N ARG A 262 -12.92 -44.87 -4.38
CA ARG A 262 -11.79 -43.92 -4.23
C ARG A 262 -10.90 -43.89 -5.47
N ALA A 263 -10.65 -45.04 -6.10
CA ALA A 263 -9.87 -45.12 -7.33
C ALA A 263 -10.56 -44.39 -8.50
N LYS A 264 -11.89 -44.49 -8.61
CA LYS A 264 -12.69 -43.74 -9.61
C LYS A 264 -12.66 -42.23 -9.33
N ASP A 265 -12.91 -41.84 -8.08
CA ASP A 265 -12.91 -40.43 -7.68
C ASP A 265 -11.54 -39.78 -7.94
N ASN A 266 -10.45 -40.49 -7.65
CA ASN A 266 -9.08 -40.04 -7.94
C ASN A 266 -8.81 -39.91 -9.44
N ALA A 267 -9.32 -40.85 -10.26
CA ALA A 267 -9.17 -40.78 -11.72
C ALA A 267 -9.94 -39.60 -12.33
N ASP A 268 -11.14 -39.31 -11.81
CA ASP A 268 -11.93 -38.16 -12.26
C ASP A 268 -11.35 -36.83 -11.79
N LEU A 269 -10.81 -36.77 -10.57
CA LEU A 269 -10.04 -35.63 -10.09
C LEU A 269 -8.81 -35.36 -10.96
N ALA A 270 -8.07 -36.41 -11.34
CA ALA A 270 -6.91 -36.28 -12.23
C ALA A 270 -7.28 -35.71 -13.61
N LYS A 271 -8.44 -36.11 -14.18
CA LYS A 271 -8.97 -35.53 -15.43
C LYS A 271 -9.33 -34.05 -15.25
N GLN A 272 -9.95 -33.69 -14.13
CA GLN A 272 -10.30 -32.29 -13.84
C GLN A 272 -9.06 -31.41 -13.69
N ILE A 273 -8.02 -31.90 -13.00
CA ILE A 273 -6.74 -31.19 -12.87
C ILE A 273 -6.11 -30.99 -14.25
N ALA A 274 -6.03 -32.03 -15.08
CA ALA A 274 -5.47 -31.93 -16.43
C ALA A 274 -6.25 -30.93 -17.31
N ALA A 275 -7.59 -30.91 -17.20
CA ALA A 275 -8.43 -29.95 -17.91
C ALA A 275 -8.20 -28.51 -17.42
N ALA A 276 -8.08 -28.29 -16.11
CA ALA A 276 -7.81 -26.99 -15.51
C ALA A 276 -6.42 -26.46 -15.92
N GLU A 277 -5.40 -27.32 -15.93
CA GLU A 277 -4.06 -26.96 -16.40
C GLU A 277 -4.04 -26.58 -17.89
N ALA A 278 -4.77 -27.32 -18.73
CA ALA A 278 -4.92 -26.99 -20.14
C ALA A 278 -5.64 -25.64 -20.35
N ALA A 279 -6.68 -25.36 -19.56
CA ALA A 279 -7.38 -24.08 -19.58
C ALA A 279 -6.48 -22.93 -19.14
N ARG A 280 -5.71 -23.13 -18.07
CA ARG A 280 -4.72 -22.15 -17.59
C ARG A 280 -3.67 -21.82 -18.65
N LYS A 281 -3.08 -22.83 -19.29
CA LYS A 281 -2.10 -22.62 -20.39
C LYS A 281 -2.70 -21.83 -21.56
N ARG A 282 -3.96 -22.07 -21.91
CA ARG A 282 -4.66 -21.29 -22.95
C ARG A 282 -4.88 -19.84 -22.53
N ALA A 283 -5.26 -19.59 -21.28
CA ALA A 283 -5.45 -18.25 -20.75
C ALA A 283 -4.12 -17.47 -20.69
N GLU A 284 -3.03 -18.11 -20.26
CA GLU A 284 -1.68 -17.52 -20.26
C GLU A 284 -1.23 -17.15 -21.68
N ALA A 285 -1.44 -18.03 -22.67
CA ALA A 285 -1.13 -17.75 -24.07
C ALA A 285 -1.98 -16.62 -24.67
N GLN A 286 -3.26 -16.53 -24.30
CA GLN A 286 -4.14 -15.43 -24.72
C GLN A 286 -3.71 -14.11 -24.10
N ALA A 287 -3.32 -14.12 -22.82
CA ALA A 287 -2.84 -12.93 -22.13
C ALA A 287 -1.52 -12.42 -22.74
N SER A 288 -0.57 -13.32 -23.05
CA SER A 288 0.68 -12.94 -23.71
C SER A 288 0.44 -12.35 -25.09
N ALA A 289 -0.44 -12.96 -25.89
CA ALA A 289 -0.81 -12.44 -27.21
C ALA A 289 -1.49 -11.06 -27.12
N ALA A 290 -2.34 -10.83 -26.11
CA ALA A 290 -2.98 -9.53 -25.89
C ALA A 290 -1.97 -8.44 -25.50
N VAL A 291 -0.96 -8.76 -24.69
CA VAL A 291 0.12 -7.83 -24.32
C VAL A 291 0.96 -7.47 -25.53
N GLU A 292 1.32 -8.44 -26.38
CA GLU A 292 2.06 -8.19 -27.62
C GLU A 292 1.25 -7.33 -28.61
N ALA A 293 -0.04 -7.64 -28.80
CA ALA A 293 -0.92 -6.85 -29.64
C ALA A 293 -1.05 -5.40 -29.14
N LYS A 294 -1.20 -5.19 -27.82
CA LYS A 294 -1.24 -3.85 -27.22
C LYS A 294 0.07 -3.10 -27.44
N ARG A 295 1.21 -3.78 -27.29
CA ARG A 295 2.54 -3.19 -27.53
C ARG A 295 2.72 -2.77 -28.99
N ALA A 296 2.24 -3.58 -29.94
CA ALA A 296 2.28 -3.24 -31.36
C ALA A 296 1.45 -1.98 -31.68
N LEU A 297 0.21 -1.91 -31.18
CA LEU A 297 -0.66 -0.74 -31.33
C LEU A 297 -0.07 0.53 -30.70
N GLU A 298 0.61 0.40 -29.56
CA GLU A 298 1.25 1.53 -28.89
C GLU A 298 2.47 2.05 -29.66
N VAL A 299 3.28 1.16 -30.25
CA VAL A 299 4.39 1.54 -31.14
C VAL A 299 3.87 2.29 -32.37
N GLU A 300 2.80 1.81 -32.99
CA GLU A 300 2.17 2.47 -34.15
C GLU A 300 1.63 3.86 -33.77
N ARG A 301 0.91 3.97 -32.65
CA ARG A 301 0.38 5.26 -32.16
C ARG A 301 1.50 6.26 -31.83
N VAL A 302 2.61 5.80 -31.26
CA VAL A 302 3.78 6.65 -30.98
C VAL A 302 4.46 7.08 -32.29
N ALA A 303 4.56 6.20 -33.28
CA ALA A 303 5.11 6.53 -34.59
C ALA A 303 4.25 7.57 -35.33
N GLU A 304 2.93 7.40 -35.34
CA GLU A 304 1.99 8.39 -35.90
C GLU A 304 2.07 9.73 -35.17
N GLY A 305 2.12 9.71 -33.83
CA GLY A 305 2.26 10.92 -33.02
C GLY A 305 3.56 11.68 -33.32
N ARG A 306 4.67 10.95 -33.51
CA ARG A 306 5.96 11.53 -33.89
C ARG A 306 5.92 12.13 -35.30
N ALA A 307 5.32 11.45 -36.27
CA ALA A 307 5.18 11.96 -37.64
C ALA A 307 4.33 13.25 -37.69
N ARG A 308 3.24 13.32 -36.91
CA ARG A 308 2.42 14.54 -36.79
C ARG A 308 3.20 15.70 -36.16
N ALA A 309 3.94 15.44 -35.08
CA ALA A 309 4.75 16.47 -34.43
C ALA A 309 5.87 17.00 -35.35
N GLU A 310 6.46 16.14 -36.17
CA GLU A 310 7.47 16.53 -37.16
C GLU A 310 6.87 17.41 -38.27
N ALA A 311 5.70 17.04 -38.81
CA ALA A 311 4.97 17.86 -39.78
C ALA A 311 4.54 19.23 -39.22
N ASP A 312 4.08 19.28 -37.95
CA ASP A 312 3.74 20.53 -37.28
C ASP A 312 4.97 21.43 -37.09
N LEU A 313 6.12 20.85 -36.75
CA LEU A 313 7.37 21.59 -36.63
C LEU A 313 7.84 22.17 -37.97
N GLU A 314 7.68 21.44 -39.06
CA GLU A 314 7.97 21.93 -40.41
C GLU A 314 7.06 23.08 -40.81
N ARG A 315 5.75 22.98 -40.53
CA ARG A 315 4.79 24.08 -40.77
C ARG A 315 5.18 25.34 -40.01
N LEU A 316 5.47 25.22 -38.71
CA LEU A 316 5.89 26.35 -37.88
C LEU A 316 7.20 26.99 -38.36
N ARG A 317 8.15 26.18 -38.87
CA ARG A 317 9.39 26.69 -39.48
C ARG A 317 9.12 27.46 -40.77
N ALA A 318 8.19 26.98 -41.61
CA ALA A 318 7.80 27.66 -42.83
C ALA A 318 7.12 29.01 -42.54
N GLU A 319 6.18 29.03 -41.60
CA GLU A 319 5.52 30.26 -41.13
C GLU A 319 6.54 31.28 -40.59
N ALA A 320 7.48 30.82 -39.75
CA ALA A 320 8.53 31.68 -39.22
C ALA A 320 9.49 32.21 -40.31
N GLN A 321 9.77 31.43 -41.36
CA GLN A 321 10.55 31.89 -42.51
C GLN A 321 9.80 32.92 -43.34
N GLU A 322 8.50 32.75 -43.52
CA GLU A 322 7.65 33.71 -44.22
C GLU A 322 7.59 35.04 -43.47
N GLU A 323 7.37 35.03 -42.16
CA GLU A 323 7.38 36.23 -41.32
C GLU A 323 8.74 36.93 -41.34
N LYS A 324 9.85 36.16 -41.30
CA LYS A 324 11.19 36.73 -41.48
C LYS A 324 11.37 37.39 -42.86
N ARG A 325 10.82 36.79 -43.91
CA ARG A 325 10.87 37.38 -45.27
C ARG A 325 10.05 38.66 -45.36
N LYS A 326 8.85 38.70 -44.78
CA LYS A 326 8.01 39.91 -44.70
C LYS A 326 8.73 41.02 -43.94
N ALA A 327 9.25 40.74 -42.75
CA ALA A 327 10.01 41.71 -41.96
C ALA A 327 11.27 42.23 -42.70
N ALA A 328 11.98 41.35 -43.41
CA ALA A 328 13.13 41.75 -44.22
C ALA A 328 12.73 42.64 -45.41
N ALA A 329 11.60 42.35 -46.06
CA ALA A 329 11.05 43.16 -47.15
C ALA A 329 10.61 44.54 -46.64
N GLU A 330 9.92 44.60 -45.49
CA GLU A 330 9.52 45.86 -44.84
C GLU A 330 10.73 46.69 -44.43
N LEU A 331 11.77 46.08 -43.86
CA LEU A 331 13.01 46.76 -43.52
C LEU A 331 13.70 47.32 -44.77
N THR A 332 13.73 46.54 -45.85
CA THR A 332 14.30 46.97 -47.14
C THR A 332 13.52 48.15 -47.72
N ALA A 333 12.18 48.10 -47.67
CA ALA A 333 11.32 49.18 -48.11
C ALA A 333 11.50 50.45 -47.26
N ALA A 334 11.62 50.31 -45.93
CA ALA A 334 11.87 51.42 -45.02
C ALA A 334 13.23 52.10 -45.28
N ILE A 335 14.27 51.30 -45.55
CA ILE A 335 15.60 51.81 -45.93
C ILE A 335 15.54 52.54 -47.27
N ALA A 336 14.83 52.00 -48.27
CA ALA A 336 14.66 52.62 -49.57
C ALA A 336 13.88 53.95 -49.48
N ALA A 337 12.79 53.98 -48.72
CA ALA A 337 12.00 55.20 -48.47
C ALA A 337 12.83 56.28 -47.76
N ARG A 338 13.65 55.89 -46.78
CA ARG A 338 14.58 56.81 -46.11
C ARG A 338 15.62 57.38 -47.08
N ARG A 339 16.23 56.56 -47.93
CA ARG A 339 17.18 57.01 -48.96
C ARG A 339 16.51 57.96 -49.97
N ALA A 340 15.29 57.67 -50.38
CA ALA A 340 14.53 58.53 -51.30
C ALA A 340 14.16 59.88 -50.67
N ALA A 341 13.82 59.91 -49.37
CA ALA A 341 13.60 61.15 -48.63
C ALA A 341 14.91 61.95 -48.46
N GLU A 342 16.03 61.27 -48.22
CA GLU A 342 17.37 61.87 -48.13
C GLU A 342 17.82 62.48 -49.48
N THR A 343 17.49 61.85 -50.63
CA THR A 343 17.79 62.41 -51.95
C THR A 343 16.83 63.50 -52.40
N ALA A 344 15.54 63.44 -52.02
CA ALA A 344 14.56 64.50 -52.30
C ALA A 344 14.81 65.78 -51.50
N ALA A 345 15.50 65.68 -50.35
CA ALA A 345 15.90 66.84 -49.53
C ALA A 345 17.17 67.56 -50.05
N ALA A 346 17.79 67.09 -51.13
CA ALA A 346 18.99 67.71 -51.70
C ALA A 346 18.65 68.87 -52.66
N ALA A 347 18.41 70.05 -52.09
CA ALA A 347 18.54 71.38 -52.73
C ALA A 347 19.80 72.10 -52.18
N PRO A 348 20.35 73.13 -52.85
CA PRO A 348 21.79 73.32 -53.03
C PRO A 348 22.56 73.57 -51.74
N VAL A 349 23.83 73.13 -51.78
CA VAL A 349 24.84 73.20 -50.71
C VAL A 349 24.95 74.61 -50.13
N ILE A 350 24.42 74.78 -48.91
CA ILE A 350 24.74 75.88 -48.00
C ILE A 350 25.95 75.43 -47.16
N PRO A 351 27.04 76.22 -47.04
CA PRO A 351 28.23 75.76 -46.33
C PRO A 351 27.95 75.59 -44.84
N LYS A 352 28.28 74.37 -44.38
CA LYS A 352 28.47 73.88 -43.01
C LYS A 352 28.22 74.91 -41.88
N PRO A 353 27.12 74.80 -41.11
CA PRO A 353 27.07 75.39 -39.79
C PRO A 353 27.95 74.57 -38.85
N ALA A 354 28.81 75.27 -38.12
CA ALA A 354 29.69 74.72 -37.12
C ALA A 354 28.92 73.86 -36.10
N MET A 355 29.49 72.70 -35.80
CA MET A 355 29.15 71.84 -34.68
C MET A 355 29.01 72.70 -33.41
N PRO A 356 27.85 72.70 -32.70
CA PRO A 356 27.78 73.39 -31.43
C PRO A 356 28.71 72.65 -30.44
N PRO A 357 29.59 73.38 -29.74
CA PRO A 357 30.45 72.78 -28.74
C PRO A 357 29.61 72.37 -27.52
N ALA A 358 30.18 71.47 -26.72
CA ALA A 358 29.80 71.13 -25.34
C ALA A 358 29.03 69.81 -25.10
N ILE A 359 29.67 68.69 -25.47
CA ILE A 359 29.60 67.50 -24.61
C ILE A 359 30.38 67.75 -23.30
N SER A 360 31.41 68.60 -23.30
CA SER A 360 32.25 68.88 -22.12
C SER A 360 31.58 69.65 -20.98
N LEU A 361 30.39 70.25 -21.19
CA LEU A 361 29.65 70.90 -20.09
C LEU A 361 28.79 69.92 -19.28
N ARG A 362 28.67 68.65 -19.69
CA ARG A 362 27.75 67.68 -19.07
C ARG A 362 28.44 66.58 -18.27
N GLU A 363 29.77 66.50 -18.35
CA GLU A 363 30.60 65.60 -17.54
C GLU A 363 30.88 66.20 -16.15
N GLY A 364 31.11 65.34 -15.15
CA GLY A 364 31.39 65.74 -13.77
C GLY A 364 30.38 65.22 -12.74
N LEU A 365 30.43 65.77 -11.53
CA LEU A 365 29.54 65.37 -10.43
C LEU A 365 28.18 66.06 -10.54
N TRP A 366 27.11 65.27 -10.45
CA TRP A 366 25.75 65.75 -10.29
C TRP A 366 25.17 65.26 -8.96
N VAL A 367 24.07 65.87 -8.53
CA VAL A 367 23.28 65.45 -7.36
C VAL A 367 21.93 64.95 -7.87
N ALA A 368 21.60 63.69 -7.58
CA ALA A 368 20.28 63.12 -7.79
C ALA A 368 19.47 63.29 -6.50
N GLU A 369 18.26 63.85 -6.62
CA GLU A 369 17.23 63.86 -5.59
C GLU A 369 16.05 63.02 -6.07
N PHE A 370 15.77 61.92 -5.38
CA PHE A 370 14.57 61.10 -5.58
C PHE A 370 13.53 61.51 -4.54
N LEU A 371 12.39 62.03 -4.99
CA LEU A 371 11.27 62.41 -4.12
C LEU A 371 10.20 61.32 -4.23
N CYS A 372 10.05 60.53 -3.18
CA CYS A 372 9.09 59.44 -3.16
C CYS A 372 7.94 59.76 -2.18
N PRO A 373 6.70 59.97 -2.65
CA PRO A 373 5.52 60.21 -1.81
C PRO A 373 5.16 58.98 -0.98
N PRO A 374 4.45 59.11 0.16
CA PRO A 374 4.14 57.98 1.04
C PRO A 374 3.37 56.87 0.32
N HIS A 375 3.78 55.61 0.50
CA HIS A 375 3.15 54.47 -0.18
C HIS A 375 3.07 53.26 0.75
N LYS A 376 1.83 52.76 0.96
CA LYS A 376 1.48 51.63 1.85
C LYS A 376 2.05 51.80 3.27
N ILE A 377 3.22 51.21 3.53
CA ILE A 377 3.85 51.08 4.86
C ILE A 377 5.07 52.01 4.97
N PHE A 378 5.47 52.68 3.88
CA PHE A 378 6.67 53.52 3.84
C PHE A 378 6.34 55.01 3.93
N PRO A 379 6.97 55.78 4.83
CA PRO A 379 6.80 57.22 4.89
C PRO A 379 7.39 57.92 3.67
N GLU A 380 7.03 59.19 3.48
CA GLU A 380 7.69 60.07 2.51
C GLU A 380 9.21 60.06 2.73
N ARG A 381 9.96 59.96 1.63
CA ARG A 381 11.42 59.90 1.71
C ARG A 381 12.04 60.62 0.51
N THR A 382 13.00 61.48 0.81
CA THR A 382 13.91 62.05 -0.19
C THR A 382 15.25 61.32 -0.12
N ILE A 383 15.71 60.77 -1.24
CA ILE A 383 17.04 60.14 -1.35
C ILE A 383 17.93 61.08 -2.16
N THR A 384 19.03 61.54 -1.57
CA THR A 384 19.99 62.41 -2.24
C THR A 384 21.31 61.66 -2.41
N THR A 385 21.83 61.57 -3.64
CA THR A 385 23.13 60.93 -3.92
C THR A 385 23.92 61.67 -4.99
N LEU A 386 25.22 61.40 -5.03
CA LEU A 386 26.12 61.90 -6.06
C LEU A 386 26.10 60.98 -7.29
N ILE A 387 26.19 61.59 -8.47
CA ILE A 387 26.18 60.92 -9.75
C ILE A 387 27.48 61.26 -10.46
N SER A 388 28.12 60.26 -11.04
CA SER A 388 29.24 60.45 -11.94
C SER A 388 28.76 60.37 -13.38
N VAL A 389 29.16 61.35 -14.20
CA VAL A 389 28.89 61.38 -15.64
C VAL A 389 30.20 61.36 -16.39
N ALA A 390 30.43 60.29 -17.15
CA ALA A 390 31.62 60.11 -17.98
C ALA A 390 31.21 59.52 -19.33
N ASN A 391 31.74 60.05 -20.44
CA ASN A 391 31.48 59.55 -21.80
C ASN A 391 29.98 59.45 -22.14
N GLY A 392 29.15 60.36 -21.61
CA GLY A 392 27.70 60.37 -21.85
C GLY A 392 26.90 59.27 -21.12
N VAL A 393 27.55 58.51 -20.22
CA VAL A 393 26.91 57.53 -19.35
C VAL A 393 26.74 58.13 -17.96
N TYR A 394 25.52 58.08 -17.44
CA TYR A 394 25.16 58.53 -16.10
C TYR A 394 25.12 57.32 -15.17
N LEU A 395 25.86 57.36 -14.06
CA LEU A 395 25.84 56.30 -13.05
C LEU A 395 25.41 56.85 -11.69
N ILE A 396 24.32 56.31 -11.16
CA ILE A 396 23.77 56.65 -9.85
C ILE A 396 23.98 55.44 -8.93
N GLU A 397 24.74 55.62 -7.86
CA GLU A 397 24.93 54.60 -6.83
C GLU A 397 24.49 55.15 -5.47
N VAL A 398 23.66 54.39 -4.76
CA VAL A 398 23.23 54.66 -3.39
C VAL A 398 23.59 53.45 -2.55
N GLY A 399 24.31 53.65 -1.44
CA GLY A 399 24.74 52.57 -0.56
C GLY A 399 25.83 51.67 -1.18
N LYS A 400 26.15 50.57 -0.50
CA LYS A 400 27.09 49.56 -1.01
C LYS A 400 26.35 48.58 -1.94
N PRO A 401 26.92 48.19 -3.09
CA PRO A 401 26.31 47.23 -4.00
C PRO A 401 25.83 45.97 -3.27
N GLU A 402 24.64 45.48 -3.66
CA GLU A 402 24.00 44.26 -3.14
C GLU A 402 23.69 44.25 -1.62
N GLN A 403 23.85 45.37 -0.93
CA GLN A 403 23.48 45.49 0.49
C GLN A 403 22.07 46.06 0.68
N PRO A 404 21.37 45.72 1.77
CA PRO A 404 20.04 46.27 2.05
C PRO A 404 20.05 47.81 2.04
N GLY A 405 19.22 48.41 1.19
CA GLY A 405 19.19 49.84 0.96
C GLY A 405 20.05 50.33 -0.20
N SER A 406 20.66 49.43 -0.98
CA SER A 406 21.45 49.78 -2.17
C SER A 406 20.55 50.08 -3.38
N LEU A 407 21.01 50.97 -4.27
CA LEU A 407 20.41 51.24 -5.56
C LEU A 407 21.52 51.56 -6.56
N ALA A 408 21.51 50.91 -7.72
CA ALA A 408 22.41 51.19 -8.83
C ALA A 408 21.59 51.45 -10.09
N LEU A 409 21.70 52.65 -10.67
CA LEU A 409 21.04 53.01 -11.93
C LEU A 409 22.06 53.46 -12.96
N ARG A 410 21.88 53.05 -14.20
CA ARG A 410 22.66 53.49 -15.34
C ARG A 410 21.75 54.18 -16.35
N GLY A 411 22.16 55.34 -16.84
CA GLY A 411 21.45 56.11 -17.86
C GLY A 411 22.32 56.45 -19.06
N ALA A 412 21.70 56.58 -20.22
CA ALA A 412 22.33 57.03 -21.46
C ALA A 412 21.50 58.16 -22.09
N LEU A 413 22.19 59.11 -22.73
CA LEU A 413 21.55 60.23 -23.42
C LEU A 413 20.95 59.76 -24.74
N ASN A 414 19.66 60.01 -24.92
CA ASN A 414 18.96 59.78 -26.18
C ASN A 414 19.18 60.96 -27.14
N VAL A 415 18.95 60.69 -28.43
CA VAL A 415 19.01 61.70 -29.52
C VAL A 415 18.07 62.89 -29.31
N ASP A 416 16.98 62.71 -28.55
CA ASP A 416 16.02 63.76 -28.21
C ASP A 416 16.41 64.58 -26.96
N GLY A 417 17.56 64.28 -26.35
CA GLY A 417 18.06 64.95 -25.15
C GLY A 417 17.46 64.44 -23.83
N SER A 418 16.63 63.40 -23.85
CA SER A 418 16.18 62.70 -22.64
C SER A 418 17.22 61.68 -22.14
N VAL A 419 17.13 61.30 -20.87
CA VAL A 419 17.93 60.24 -20.27
C VAL A 419 17.01 59.21 -19.65
N LEU A 420 17.17 57.95 -20.06
CA LEU A 420 16.48 56.81 -19.46
C LEU A 420 17.45 56.10 -18.51
N PHE A 421 17.10 56.07 -17.24
CA PHE A 421 17.81 55.34 -16.20
C PHE A 421 17.16 53.98 -16.00
N ARG A 422 17.97 52.92 -15.92
CA ARG A 422 17.53 51.58 -15.53
C ARG A 422 18.53 50.95 -14.58
N GLY A 423 18.04 50.12 -13.68
CA GLY A 423 18.88 49.29 -12.83
C GLY A 423 18.10 48.61 -11.73
N THR A 424 18.80 48.22 -10.68
CA THR A 424 18.25 47.40 -9.59
C THR A 424 18.69 47.94 -8.24
N GLY A 425 17.89 47.65 -7.22
CA GLY A 425 18.21 47.96 -5.83
C GLY A 425 17.80 46.83 -4.90
N VAL A 426 18.22 46.91 -3.64
CA VAL A 426 17.88 45.93 -2.60
C VAL A 426 17.12 46.64 -1.49
N SER A 427 15.95 46.15 -1.12
CA SER A 427 15.09 46.79 -0.11
C SER A 427 15.75 46.84 1.27
N GLY A 428 15.56 47.95 1.99
CA GLY A 428 16.10 48.16 3.33
C GLY A 428 15.05 47.97 4.44
N ARG A 429 15.32 47.04 5.37
CA ARG A 429 14.78 46.94 6.74
C ARG A 429 13.32 46.54 7.01
N ILE A 430 12.38 46.47 6.07
CA ILE A 430 11.02 45.96 6.37
C ILE A 430 10.66 44.83 5.39
N GLY A 431 10.56 43.59 5.88
CA GLY A 431 10.14 42.41 5.09
C GLY A 431 11.26 41.55 4.47
N GLY A 432 12.52 41.79 4.83
CA GLY A 432 13.70 41.08 4.28
C GLY A 432 14.31 41.80 3.07
N ALA A 433 15.61 41.59 2.83
CA ALA A 433 16.33 42.16 1.69
C ALA A 433 15.88 41.48 0.41
N ARG A 434 15.12 42.19 -0.44
CA ARG A 434 14.65 41.69 -1.73
C ARG A 434 15.15 42.60 -2.86
N PRO A 435 15.63 42.04 -3.97
CA PRO A 435 15.95 42.82 -5.15
C PRO A 435 14.67 43.42 -5.75
N TYR A 436 14.76 44.65 -6.26
CA TYR A 436 13.71 45.32 -7.01
C TYR A 436 14.30 46.03 -8.23
N GLU A 437 13.50 46.18 -9.28
CA GLU A 437 13.88 46.97 -10.46
C GLU A 437 13.52 48.44 -10.27
N ALA A 438 14.32 49.31 -10.87
CA ALA A 438 14.06 50.74 -10.87
C ALA A 438 14.33 51.34 -12.26
N ALA A 439 13.43 52.21 -12.70
CA ALA A 439 13.49 52.84 -14.01
C ALA A 439 12.95 54.27 -13.95
N PHE A 440 13.71 55.24 -14.47
CA PHE A 440 13.34 56.65 -14.47
C PHE A 440 13.59 57.27 -15.84
N THR A 441 12.70 58.16 -16.26
CA THR A 441 12.90 58.95 -17.47
C THR A 441 13.00 60.42 -17.07
N ALA A 442 14.08 61.09 -17.47
CA ALA A 442 14.30 62.49 -17.18
C ALA A 442 14.61 63.30 -18.45
N ARG A 443 14.15 64.55 -18.49
CA ARG A 443 14.40 65.49 -19.57
C ARG A 443 15.06 66.75 -19.02
N LEU A 444 15.91 67.37 -19.82
CA LEU A 444 16.57 68.61 -19.45
C LEU A 444 15.55 69.76 -19.46
N ILE A 445 15.31 70.37 -18.30
CA ILE A 445 14.49 71.56 -18.13
C ILE A 445 15.38 72.68 -17.57
N LYS A 446 15.66 73.69 -18.39
CA LYS A 446 16.63 74.77 -18.10
C LYS A 446 18.05 74.22 -17.85
N GLN A 447 18.44 74.04 -16.59
CA GLN A 447 19.78 73.62 -16.15
C GLN A 447 19.74 72.39 -15.21
N ARG A 448 18.59 71.71 -15.12
CA ARG A 448 18.41 70.50 -14.31
C ARG A 448 17.65 69.45 -15.12
N TYR A 449 17.93 68.18 -14.88
CA TYR A 449 17.08 67.12 -15.43
C TYR A 449 15.94 66.88 -14.46
N GLU A 450 14.71 66.87 -14.97
CA GLU A 450 13.51 66.54 -14.20
C GLU A 450 12.83 65.35 -14.85
N GLY A 451 12.36 64.43 -14.03
CA GLY A 451 11.82 63.17 -14.49
C GLY A 451 11.00 62.48 -13.42
N SER A 452 10.40 61.37 -13.79
CA SER A 452 9.70 60.49 -12.88
C SER A 452 9.93 59.04 -13.29
N GLY A 453 9.63 58.12 -12.37
CA GLY A 453 9.90 56.72 -12.56
C GLY A 453 9.48 55.87 -11.39
N GLN A 454 9.86 54.60 -11.46
CA GLN A 454 9.51 53.57 -10.48
C GLN A 454 10.74 53.10 -9.73
N LEU A 455 10.56 52.91 -8.42
CA LEU A 455 11.52 52.32 -7.50
C LEU A 455 10.83 51.11 -6.85
N GLY A 456 10.92 49.94 -7.50
CA GLY A 456 10.03 48.82 -7.25
C GLY A 456 8.59 49.21 -7.61
N ASP A 457 7.64 48.95 -6.70
CA ASP A 457 6.21 49.29 -6.88
C ASP A 457 5.86 50.74 -6.46
N ARG A 458 6.84 51.64 -6.36
CA ARG A 458 6.63 53.02 -5.88
C ARG A 458 6.99 54.02 -6.96
N ASP A 459 6.05 54.88 -7.31
CA ASP A 459 6.31 56.02 -8.20
C ASP A 459 7.06 57.11 -7.44
N CYS A 460 8.14 57.63 -8.04
CA CYS A 460 8.99 58.67 -7.47
C CYS A 460 9.39 59.68 -8.55
N ASP A 461 9.59 60.93 -8.14
CA ASP A 461 10.17 61.97 -8.99
C ASP A 461 11.69 61.99 -8.87
N LEU A 462 12.38 62.33 -9.95
CA LEU A 462 13.83 62.43 -10.04
C LEU A 462 14.22 63.83 -10.51
N VAL A 463 15.08 64.49 -9.73
CA VAL A 463 15.68 65.77 -10.08
C VAL A 463 17.20 65.65 -10.06
N LEU A 464 17.87 65.95 -11.18
CA LEU A 464 19.33 65.99 -11.28
C LEU A 464 19.80 67.44 -11.38
N LYS A 465 20.60 67.87 -10.40
CA LYS A 465 21.21 69.19 -10.36
C LYS A 465 22.72 69.05 -10.53
N LYS A 466 23.33 69.89 -11.37
CA LYS A 466 24.79 69.93 -11.48
C LYS A 466 25.38 70.48 -10.17
N ARG A 467 26.41 69.82 -9.64
CA ARG A 467 27.07 70.24 -8.39
C ARG A 467 27.99 71.44 -8.60
#